data_AF-A0A971QCE1-F1
#
_entry.id   AF-A0A971QCE1-F1
#
_cell.length_a   1.000
_cell.length_b   1.000
_cell.length_c   1.000
_cell.angle_alpha   90.00
_cell.angle_beta   90.00
_cell.angle_gamma   90.00
#
_symmetry.space_group_name_H-M   'P 1'
#
loop_
_entity.id
_entity.type
_entity.pdbx_description
1 polymer ?
#
loop_
_entity_poly.entity_id
_entity_poly.type
_entity_poly.pdbx_seq_one_letter_code
_entity_poly.pdbx_strand_id
1 'polypeptide(L)'
;MRSDEVLKQASDTIGVKALAARLKLSPALVYKWCEAYDPTDPDTSGARNPLDRLADIVEATGDLEVVNWLCHQAGGFFVPNPEVDMKRMNTDLLVGTQQLVRKFSNMLEEVSRSIADDGLIEPAEAARIRFHWEKLKRVAESFVVAGESGLYRQSP
;
A
#
# COMPACT_ATOMS: atom_id res chain seq x y z
N MET A 1 8.22 2.46 5.18
CA MET A 1 8.05 3.39 6.32
C MET A 1 7.77 2.55 7.55
N ARG A 2 8.43 2.84 8.68
CA ARG A 2 8.24 2.08 9.92
C ARG A 2 6.97 2.53 10.64
N SER A 3 6.41 1.70 11.52
CA SER A 3 5.16 1.99 12.23
C SER A 3 5.27 3.22 13.14
N ASP A 4 6.41 3.43 13.78
CA ASP A 4 6.70 4.61 14.62
C ASP A 4 6.70 5.91 13.80
N GLU A 5 7.26 5.87 12.59
CA GLU A 5 7.31 7.01 11.68
C GLU A 5 5.90 7.40 11.19
N VAL A 6 5.08 6.40 10.86
CA VAL A 6 3.67 6.60 10.48
C VAL A 6 2.91 7.30 11.61
N LEU A 7 3.06 6.81 12.84
CA LEU A 7 2.38 7.38 14.00
C LEU A 7 2.89 8.77 14.36
N LYS A 8 4.20 9.02 14.22
CA LYS A 8 4.79 10.34 14.41
C LYS A 8 4.16 11.36 13.46
N GLN A 9 4.13 11.06 12.16
CA GLN A 9 3.54 11.93 11.16
C GLN A 9 2.05 12.19 11.40
N ALA A 10 1.28 11.16 11.76
CA ALA A 10 -0.13 11.31 12.10
C ALA A 10 -0.33 12.17 13.36
N SER A 11 0.52 11.97 14.37
CA SER A 11 0.48 12.73 15.63
C SER A 11 0.82 14.20 15.42
N ASP A 12 1.77 14.51 14.54
CA ASP A 12 2.19 15.88 14.25
C ASP A 12 1.10 16.72 13.57
N THR A 13 0.11 16.07 12.93
CA THR A 13 -1.00 16.76 12.24
C THR A 13 -1.90 17.54 13.19
N ILE A 14 -2.13 17.01 14.40
CA ILE A 14 -2.97 17.67 15.43
C ILE A 14 -2.22 17.93 16.74
N GLY A 15 -0.98 17.45 16.84
CA GLY A 15 -0.15 17.45 18.03
C GLY A 15 -0.41 16.25 18.96
N VAL A 16 0.66 15.70 19.54
CA VAL A 16 0.64 14.52 20.43
C VAL A 16 -0.35 14.66 21.58
N LYS A 17 -0.41 15.84 22.22
CA LYS A 17 -1.34 16.07 23.35
C LYS A 17 -2.81 15.99 22.93
N ALA A 18 -3.15 16.53 21.77
CA ALA A 18 -4.52 16.49 21.25
C ALA A 18 -4.91 15.08 20.83
N LEU A 19 -3.99 14.36 20.18
CA LEU A 19 -4.19 12.96 19.84
C LEU A 19 -4.38 12.09 21.09
N ALA A 20 -3.51 12.24 22.10
CA ALA A 20 -3.61 11.52 23.37
C ALA A 20 -4.96 11.76 24.07
N ALA A 21 -5.42 13.02 24.13
CA ALA A 21 -6.73 13.35 24.69
C ALA A 21 -7.87 12.67 23.92
N ARG A 22 -7.82 12.67 22.58
CA ARG A 22 -8.83 12.02 21.74
C ARG A 22 -8.85 10.50 21.90
N LEU A 23 -7.69 9.88 22.06
CA LEU A 23 -7.54 8.44 22.29
C LEU A 23 -7.77 8.03 23.76
N LYS A 24 -7.94 9.00 24.67
CA LYS A 24 -8.02 8.79 26.13
C LYS A 24 -6.80 8.07 26.71
N LEU A 25 -5.61 8.46 26.24
CA LEU A 25 -4.32 7.91 26.65
C LEU A 25 -3.43 8.99 27.26
N SER A 26 -2.35 8.57 27.93
CA SER A 26 -1.34 9.51 28.39
C SER A 26 -0.52 10.05 27.21
N PRO A 27 -0.15 11.34 27.19
CA PRO A 27 0.74 11.88 26.16
C PRO A 27 2.08 11.14 26.10
N ALA A 28 2.60 10.70 27.25
CA ALA A 28 3.85 9.93 27.34
C ALA A 28 3.78 8.61 26.57
N LEU A 29 2.64 7.90 26.60
CA LEU A 29 2.47 6.67 25.83
C LEU A 29 2.45 6.95 24.33
N VAL A 30 1.78 8.02 23.90
CA VAL A 30 1.73 8.40 22.49
C VAL A 30 3.11 8.85 21.99
N TYR A 31 3.90 9.58 22.80
CA TYR A 31 5.29 9.88 22.46
C TYR A 31 6.12 8.60 22.25
N LYS A 32 6.01 7.62 23.16
CA LYS A 32 6.70 6.33 23.02
C LYS A 32 6.29 5.54 21.77
N TRP A 33 5.05 5.70 21.29
CA TRP A 33 4.62 5.08 20.03
C TRP A 33 5.26 5.70 18.79
N CYS A 34 5.73 6.94 18.89
CA CYS A 34 6.40 7.68 17.81
C CYS A 34 7.92 7.51 17.81
N GLU A 35 8.44 6.67 18.71
CA GLU A 35 9.85 6.32 18.83
C GLU A 35 10.07 4.89 18.36
N ALA A 36 11.25 4.61 17.80
CA ALA A 36 11.60 3.26 17.34
C ALA A 36 11.48 2.27 18.49
N TYR A 37 10.83 1.13 18.24
CA TYR A 37 10.76 0.00 19.15
C TYR A 37 11.49 -1.18 18.53
N ASP A 38 12.50 -1.69 19.23
CA ASP A 38 13.19 -2.93 18.87
C ASP A 38 13.14 -3.88 20.08
N PRO A 39 12.46 -5.04 19.96
CA PRO A 39 12.38 -6.00 21.06
C PRO A 39 13.73 -6.66 21.41
N THR A 40 14.73 -6.53 20.54
CA THR A 40 16.08 -7.08 20.71
C THR A 40 17.12 -6.07 21.18
N ASP A 41 16.79 -4.77 21.13
CA ASP A 41 17.64 -3.68 21.58
C ASP A 41 17.02 -2.96 22.79
N PRO A 42 17.53 -3.20 24.01
CA PRO A 42 17.04 -2.56 25.24
C PRO A 42 17.21 -1.04 25.27
N ASP A 43 18.07 -0.47 24.41
CA ASP A 43 18.31 0.97 24.35
C ASP A 43 17.23 1.71 23.55
N THR A 44 16.32 0.99 22.89
CA THR A 44 15.16 1.61 22.25
C THR A 44 14.13 2.06 23.29
N SER A 45 13.80 3.36 23.26
CA SER A 45 12.85 3.98 24.20
C SER A 45 11.38 3.85 23.77
N GLY A 46 11.14 3.41 22.53
CA GLY A 46 9.82 3.21 21.97
C GLY A 46 9.04 2.08 22.64
N ALA A 47 7.76 1.98 22.32
CA ALA A 47 6.89 0.92 22.81
C ALA A 47 6.06 0.32 21.68
N ARG A 48 5.71 -0.97 21.78
CA ARG A 48 4.77 -1.63 20.85
C ARG A 48 3.52 -0.77 20.66
N ASN A 49 3.40 -0.25 19.46
CA ASN A 49 2.36 0.70 19.11
C ASN A 49 1.14 -0.02 18.51
N PRO A 50 0.02 0.67 18.27
CA PRO A 50 -1.19 0.04 17.75
C PRO A 50 -1.00 -0.59 16.37
N LEU A 51 -0.16 -0.02 15.50
CA LEU A 51 0.08 -0.58 14.17
C LEU A 51 0.87 -1.89 14.26
N ASP A 52 1.87 -1.96 15.14
CA ASP A 52 2.61 -3.21 15.40
C ASP A 52 1.66 -4.32 15.84
N ARG A 53 0.75 -4.00 16.77
CA ARG A 53 -0.23 -4.97 17.30
C ARG A 53 -1.20 -5.46 16.24
N LEU A 54 -1.63 -4.59 15.32
CA LEU A 54 -2.48 -5.00 14.20
C LEU A 54 -1.71 -5.91 13.24
N ALA A 55 -0.43 -5.61 12.98
CA ALA A 55 0.43 -6.47 12.17
C ALA A 55 0.63 -7.85 12.81
N ASP A 56 0.86 -7.93 14.13
CA ASP A 56 0.96 -9.19 14.86
C ASP A 56 -0.33 -10.03 14.73
N ILE A 57 -1.50 -9.39 14.81
CA ILE A 57 -2.79 -10.08 14.65
C ILE A 57 -2.88 -10.69 13.26
N VAL A 58 -2.56 -9.91 12.22
CA VAL A 58 -2.60 -10.39 10.82
C VAL A 58 -1.61 -11.53 10.60
N GLU A 59 -0.40 -11.44 11.14
CA GLU A 59 0.61 -12.50 11.04
C GLU A 59 0.17 -13.78 11.76
N ALA A 60 -0.36 -13.65 12.98
CA ALA A 60 -0.76 -14.79 13.80
C ALA A 60 -2.01 -15.52 13.28
N THR A 61 -2.93 -14.80 12.62
CA THR A 61 -4.20 -15.39 12.14
C THR A 61 -4.20 -15.69 10.65
N GLY A 62 -3.38 -14.99 9.87
CA GLY A 62 -3.46 -14.97 8.40
C GLY A 62 -4.71 -14.27 7.85
N ASP A 63 -5.53 -13.65 8.71
CA ASP A 63 -6.77 -12.99 8.33
C ASP A 63 -6.54 -11.50 8.03
N LEU A 64 -6.76 -11.13 6.77
CA LEU A 64 -6.58 -9.76 6.28
C LEU A 64 -7.78 -8.85 6.58
N GLU A 65 -8.85 -9.37 7.20
CA GLU A 65 -10.07 -8.58 7.43
C GLU A 65 -9.83 -7.38 8.35
N VAL A 66 -8.87 -7.48 9.27
CA VAL A 66 -8.42 -6.37 10.11
C VAL A 66 -7.90 -5.20 9.26
N VAL A 67 -7.16 -5.50 8.19
CA VAL A 67 -6.62 -4.49 7.26
C VAL A 67 -7.75 -3.93 6.39
N ASN A 68 -8.61 -4.79 5.83
CA ASN A 68 -9.76 -4.37 5.04
C ASN A 68 -10.67 -3.41 5.80
N TRP A 69 -10.98 -3.74 7.06
CA TRP A 69 -11.81 -2.92 7.92
C TRP A 69 -11.22 -1.52 8.11
N LEU A 70 -9.91 -1.43 8.39
CA LEU A 70 -9.22 -0.15 8.57
C LEU A 70 -9.23 0.68 7.27
N CYS A 71 -9.00 0.04 6.12
CA CYS A 71 -9.12 0.71 4.81
C CYS A 71 -10.52 1.25 4.55
N HIS A 72 -11.57 0.48 4.88
CA HIS A 72 -12.96 0.94 4.75
C HIS A 72 -13.26 2.15 5.65
N GLN A 73 -12.70 2.23 6.87
CA GLN A 73 -12.84 3.43 7.71
C GLN A 73 -12.26 4.68 7.06
N ALA A 74 -11.28 4.53 6.17
CA ALA A 74 -10.69 5.61 5.37
C ALA A 74 -11.37 5.81 4.00
N GLY A 75 -12.49 5.13 3.73
CA GLY A 75 -13.19 5.19 2.44
C GLY A 75 -12.44 4.47 1.29
N GLY A 76 -11.49 3.61 1.63
CA GLY A 76 -10.70 2.83 0.69
C GLY A 76 -10.92 1.32 0.81
N PHE A 77 -10.12 0.55 0.09
CA PHE A 77 -10.07 -0.91 0.18
C PHE A 77 -8.61 -1.35 0.11
N PHE A 78 -8.28 -2.46 0.76
CA PHE A 78 -6.95 -3.05 0.64
C PHE A 78 -6.85 -3.85 -0.66
N VAL A 79 -5.78 -3.63 -1.41
CA VAL A 79 -5.41 -4.48 -2.54
C VAL A 79 -4.06 -5.07 -2.20
N PRO A 80 -3.95 -6.40 -2.01
CA PRO A 80 -2.65 -7.00 -1.78
C PRO A 80 -1.76 -6.74 -2.99
N ASN A 81 -0.49 -6.47 -2.71
CA ASN A 81 0.52 -6.43 -3.75
C ASN A 81 0.50 -7.77 -4.50
N PRO A 82 0.66 -7.75 -5.83
CA PRO A 82 0.70 -8.99 -6.60
C PRO A 82 1.81 -9.89 -6.06
N GLU A 83 1.57 -11.20 -5.99
CA GLU A 83 2.64 -12.15 -5.74
C GLU A 83 3.66 -12.06 -6.86
N VAL A 84 4.81 -11.46 -6.54
CA VAL A 84 5.92 -11.32 -7.47
C VAL A 84 6.72 -12.61 -7.40
N ASP A 85 6.52 -13.51 -8.36
CA ASP A 85 7.44 -14.63 -8.54
C ASP A 85 8.77 -14.09 -9.10
N MET A 86 9.67 -13.79 -8.17
CA MET A 86 11.02 -13.30 -8.44
C MET A 86 11.80 -14.22 -9.40
N LYS A 87 11.43 -15.50 -9.52
CA LYS A 87 12.07 -16.44 -10.45
C LYS A 87 11.55 -16.33 -11.89
N ARG A 88 10.34 -15.78 -12.08
CA ARG A 88 9.70 -15.59 -13.40
C ARG A 88 9.75 -14.15 -13.90
N MET A 89 10.11 -13.20 -13.03
CA MET A 89 10.33 -11.83 -13.48
C MET A 89 11.48 -11.80 -14.48
N ASN A 90 11.14 -11.45 -15.71
CA ASN A 90 12.14 -11.16 -16.71
C ASN A 90 12.92 -9.93 -16.23
N THR A 91 14.21 -10.08 -15.98
CA THR A 91 15.12 -9.05 -15.45
C THR A 91 15.33 -7.86 -16.39
N ASP A 92 14.72 -7.92 -17.58
CA ASP A 92 14.79 -6.87 -18.56
C ASP A 92 13.86 -5.69 -18.22
N LEU A 93 14.46 -4.61 -17.74
CA LEU A 93 13.83 -3.31 -17.48
C LEU A 93 13.00 -2.81 -18.68
N LEU A 94 13.47 -3.05 -19.90
CA LEU A 94 12.80 -2.61 -21.12
C LEU A 94 11.48 -3.36 -21.30
N VAL A 95 11.46 -4.66 -21.05
CA VAL A 95 10.24 -5.49 -21.11
C VAL A 95 9.24 -5.04 -20.06
N GLY A 96 9.69 -4.80 -18.82
CA GLY A 96 8.84 -4.28 -17.74
C GLY A 96 8.21 -2.93 -18.11
N THR A 97 9.00 -2.02 -18.67
CA THR A 97 8.55 -0.70 -19.12
C THR A 97 7.52 -0.81 -20.26
N GLN A 98 7.78 -1.66 -21.25
CA GLN A 98 6.86 -1.91 -22.37
C GLN A 98 5.54 -2.52 -21.92
N GLN A 99 5.56 -3.41 -20.92
CA GLN A 99 4.35 -3.97 -20.34
C GLN A 99 3.52 -2.90 -19.62
N LEU A 100 4.15 -2.01 -18.86
CA LEU A 100 3.48 -0.91 -18.18
C LEU A 100 2.76 0.01 -19.17
N VAL A 101 3.48 0.45 -20.21
CA VAL A 101 2.93 1.29 -21.29
C VAL A 101 1.75 0.60 -21.95
N ARG A 102 1.89 -0.70 -22.30
CA ARG A 102 0.80 -1.45 -22.94
C ARG A 102 -0.43 -1.57 -22.04
N LYS A 103 -0.28 -1.84 -20.75
CA LYS A 103 -1.42 -1.93 -19.81
C LYS A 103 -2.12 -0.59 -19.66
N PHE A 104 -1.37 0.50 -19.63
CA PHE A 104 -1.94 1.84 -19.58
C PHE A 104 -2.68 2.19 -20.87
N SER A 105 -2.10 1.91 -22.04
CA SER A 105 -2.77 2.09 -23.34
C SER A 105 -4.07 1.31 -23.44
N ASN A 106 -4.09 0.05 -23.00
CA ASN A 106 -5.32 -0.76 -23.00
C ASN A 106 -6.40 -0.17 -22.09
N MET A 107 -6.04 0.42 -20.95
CA MET A 107 -7.00 1.08 -20.07
C MET A 107 -7.57 2.34 -20.74
N LEU A 108 -6.71 3.18 -21.33
CA LEU A 108 -7.13 4.37 -22.04
C LEU A 108 -8.04 4.03 -23.21
N GLU A 109 -7.72 2.97 -23.95
CA GLU A 109 -8.54 2.48 -25.06
C GLU A 109 -9.93 2.03 -24.60
N GLU A 110 -10.04 1.31 -23.49
CA GLU A 110 -11.34 0.94 -22.91
C GLU A 110 -12.15 2.15 -22.48
N VAL A 111 -11.53 3.17 -21.88
CA VAL A 111 -12.19 4.44 -21.54
C VAL A 111 -12.66 5.16 -22.79
N SER A 112 -11.81 5.29 -23.80
CA SER A 112 -12.16 5.94 -25.07
C SER A 112 -13.29 5.22 -25.79
N ARG A 113 -13.28 3.89 -25.82
CA ARG A 113 -14.37 3.09 -26.42
C ARG A 113 -15.68 3.24 -25.67
N SER A 114 -15.64 3.25 -24.34
CA SER A 114 -16.85 3.37 -23.50
C SER A 114 -17.56 4.70 -23.76
N ILE A 115 -16.81 5.78 -23.94
CA ILE A 115 -17.36 7.13 -24.17
C ILE A 115 -17.70 7.39 -25.65
N ALA A 116 -17.18 6.57 -26.59
CA ALA A 116 -17.28 6.85 -28.02
C ALA A 116 -18.70 6.73 -28.60
N ASP A 117 -19.59 5.97 -27.96
CA ASP A 117 -20.95 5.74 -28.45
C ASP A 117 -21.91 6.84 -28.00
N ASP A 118 -22.16 6.94 -26.69
CA ASP A 118 -23.18 7.82 -26.12
C ASP A 118 -22.61 8.95 -25.23
N GLY A 119 -21.28 9.01 -25.08
CA GLY A 119 -20.61 9.97 -24.22
C GLY A 119 -20.72 9.67 -22.71
N LEU A 120 -21.32 8.54 -22.33
CA LEU A 120 -21.50 8.10 -20.96
C LEU A 120 -20.60 6.90 -20.66
N ILE A 121 -20.55 6.50 -19.40
CA ILE A 121 -19.91 5.25 -18.99
C ILE A 121 -20.98 4.42 -18.30
N GLU A 122 -21.44 3.38 -18.98
CA GLU A 122 -22.43 2.45 -18.44
C GLU A 122 -21.83 1.62 -17.29
N PRO A 123 -22.66 1.04 -16.40
CA PRO A 123 -22.17 0.19 -15.31
C PRO A 123 -21.28 -0.98 -15.78
N ALA A 124 -21.60 -1.58 -16.94
CA ALA A 124 -20.81 -2.66 -17.52
C ALA A 124 -19.43 -2.17 -18.03
N GLU A 125 -19.35 -0.95 -18.53
CA GLU A 125 -18.12 -0.29 -18.96
C GLU A 125 -17.26 0.12 -17.79
N ALA A 126 -17.86 0.71 -16.76
CA ALA A 126 -17.19 1.03 -15.51
C ALA A 126 -16.54 -0.22 -14.89
N ALA A 127 -17.23 -1.38 -14.95
CA ALA A 127 -16.67 -2.65 -14.50
C ALA A 127 -15.45 -3.11 -15.33
N ARG A 128 -15.49 -2.95 -16.66
CA ARG A 128 -14.34 -3.24 -17.55
C ARG A 128 -13.17 -2.30 -17.26
N ILE A 129 -13.41 -0.99 -17.17
CA ILE A 129 -12.40 0.01 -16.83
C ILE A 129 -11.76 -0.34 -15.48
N ARG A 130 -12.59 -0.69 -14.47
CA ARG A 130 -12.10 -1.12 -13.16
C ARG A 130 -11.21 -2.37 -13.27
N PHE A 131 -11.61 -3.37 -14.05
CA PHE A 131 -10.79 -4.56 -14.27
C PHE A 131 -9.43 -4.25 -14.90
N HIS A 132 -9.38 -3.38 -15.91
CA HIS A 132 -8.14 -2.94 -16.54
C HIS A 132 -7.27 -2.10 -15.59
N TRP A 133 -7.89 -1.25 -14.77
CA TRP A 133 -7.22 -0.49 -13.71
C TRP A 133 -6.54 -1.39 -12.68
N GLU A 134 -7.26 -2.39 -12.16
CA GLU A 134 -6.70 -3.33 -11.18
C GLU A 134 -5.51 -4.12 -11.77
N LYS A 135 -5.58 -4.49 -13.05
CA LYS A 135 -4.45 -5.12 -13.76
C LYS A 135 -3.26 -4.19 -13.92
N LEU A 136 -3.49 -2.93 -14.27
CA LEU A 136 -2.43 -1.92 -14.40
C LEU A 136 -1.73 -1.70 -13.06
N LYS A 137 -2.48 -1.52 -11.96
CA LYS A 137 -1.92 -1.37 -10.61
C LYS A 137 -0.99 -2.53 -10.26
N ARG A 138 -1.40 -3.77 -10.53
CA ARG A 138 -0.53 -4.95 -10.30
C ARG A 138 0.78 -4.87 -11.09
N VAL A 139 0.72 -4.61 -12.39
CA VAL A 139 1.94 -4.54 -13.22
C VAL A 139 2.85 -3.38 -12.79
N ALA A 140 2.27 -2.23 -12.45
CA ALA A 140 3.02 -1.08 -11.93
C ALA A 140 3.72 -1.40 -10.61
N GLU A 141 3.01 -2.04 -9.68
CA GLU A 141 3.55 -2.43 -8.37
C GLU A 141 4.70 -3.44 -8.53
N SER A 142 4.51 -4.48 -9.34
CA SER A 142 5.59 -5.44 -9.64
C SER A 142 6.83 -4.75 -10.24
N PHE A 143 6.62 -3.76 -11.12
CA PHE A 143 7.72 -3.00 -11.71
C PHE A 143 8.51 -2.21 -10.65
N VAL A 144 7.81 -1.53 -9.74
CA VAL A 144 8.43 -0.75 -8.65
C VAL A 144 9.17 -1.67 -7.67
N VAL A 145 8.52 -2.74 -7.18
CA VAL A 145 9.11 -3.70 -6.24
C VAL A 145 10.40 -4.31 -6.80
N ALA A 146 10.44 -4.63 -8.09
CA ALA A 146 11.66 -5.13 -8.72
C ALA A 146 12.78 -4.08 -8.81
N GLY A 147 12.42 -2.81 -9.01
CA GLY A 147 13.38 -1.70 -8.96
C GLY A 147 13.96 -1.50 -7.57
N GLU A 148 13.12 -1.50 -6.54
CA GLU A 148 13.51 -1.39 -5.13
C GLU A 148 14.38 -2.56 -4.68
N SER A 149 14.10 -3.77 -5.17
CA SER A 149 14.87 -4.99 -4.91
C SER A 149 16.20 -5.04 -5.69
N GLY A 150 16.48 -4.06 -6.55
CA GLY A 150 17.70 -3.99 -7.34
C GLY A 150 17.80 -5.00 -8.49
N LEU A 151 16.69 -5.66 -8.88
CA LEU A 151 16.69 -6.70 -9.91
C LEU A 151 17.13 -6.17 -11.28
N TYR A 152 16.78 -4.93 -11.62
CA TYR A 152 17.17 -4.32 -12.90
C TYR A 152 18.65 -3.93 -13.00
N ARG A 153 19.42 -3.96 -11.90
CA ARG A 153 20.87 -3.71 -11.93
C ARG A 153 21.68 -4.88 -12.47
N GLN A 154 21.07 -6.06 -12.64
CA GLN A 154 21.75 -7.27 -13.11
C GLN A 154 21.66 -7.49 -14.63
N SER A 155 21.10 -6.54 -15.40
CA SER A 155 21.27 -6.59 -16.86
C SER A 155 22.73 -6.22 -17.21
N PRO A 156 23.43 -7.05 -17.99
CA PRO A 156 24.82 -6.82 -18.39
C PRO A 156 25.01 -5.57 -19.26
#